data_AF-A0A5C4LE51-F1
#
_entry.id   AF-A0A5C4LE51-F1
#
_cell.length_a   1.000
_cell.length_b   1.000
_cell.length_c   1.000
_cell.angle_alpha   90.00
_cell.angle_beta   90.00
_cell.angle_gamma   90.00
#
_symmetry.space_group_name_H-M   'P 1'
#
loop_
_entity.id
_entity.type
_entity.pdbx_description
1 polymer ?
#
loop_
_entity_poly.entity_id
_entity_poly.type
_entity_poly.pdbx_seq_one_letter_code
_entity_poly.pdbx_strand_id
1 'polypeptide(L)'
;MARNFDEIEDVVAKVKAGQYHWHQNGSGFCITSFSTNKRGKVIMQGRYIFGDLEDTMAMSDQIDEWGRAHGAVEFVMDGRLGWQRILKNYGWSTVGVIMSKEL
;
A
#
# COMPACT_ATOMS: atom_id res chain seq x y z
N MET A 1 6.44 9.26 10.81
CA MET A 1 6.11 9.75 9.46
C MET A 1 4.75 10.38 9.60
N ALA A 2 4.59 11.68 9.38
CA ALA A 2 3.26 12.30 9.38
C ALA A 2 2.50 11.76 8.15
N ARG A 3 1.31 11.20 8.35
CA ARG A 3 0.48 10.72 7.24
C ARG A 3 -0.30 11.91 6.70
N ASN A 4 0.19 12.48 5.62
CA ASN A 4 -0.64 13.37 4.80
C ASN A 4 -1.57 12.46 3.99
N PHE A 5 -2.87 12.65 4.17
CA PHE A 5 -3.87 12.14 3.25
C PHE A 5 -3.82 13.05 2.03
N ASP A 6 -3.64 12.46 0.86
CA ASP A 6 -3.64 13.19 -0.39
C ASP A 6 -5.10 13.40 -0.84
N GLU A 7 -5.42 14.59 -1.32
CA GLU A 7 -6.67 14.81 -2.06
C GLU A 7 -6.61 14.05 -3.40
N ILE A 8 -7.76 13.84 -4.03
CA ILE A 8 -7.80 13.02 -5.25
C ILE A 8 -6.96 13.62 -6.39
N GLU A 9 -6.94 14.94 -6.51
CA GLU A 9 -6.14 15.68 -7.48
C GLU A 9 -4.64 15.45 -7.25
N ASP A 10 -4.20 15.41 -5.99
CA ASP A 10 -2.82 15.13 -5.61
C ASP A 10 -2.42 13.70 -5.98
N VAL A 11 -3.31 12.73 -5.72
CA VAL A 11 -3.08 11.33 -6.13
C VAL A 11 -2.88 11.24 -7.63
N VAL A 12 -3.75 11.87 -8.42
CA VAL A 12 -3.65 11.87 -9.89
C VAL A 12 -2.36 12.53 -10.36
N ALA A 13 -1.98 13.67 -9.78
CA ALA A 13 -0.73 14.35 -10.12
C ALA A 13 0.49 13.47 -9.82
N LYS A 14 0.52 12.79 -8.66
CA LYS A 14 1.60 11.89 -8.25
C LYS A 14 1.70 10.65 -9.12
N VAL A 15 0.58 10.08 -9.56
CA VAL A 15 0.57 8.97 -10.53
C VAL A 15 1.16 9.43 -11.87
N LYS A 16 0.73 10.59 -12.39
CA LYS A 16 1.27 11.15 -13.64
C LYS A 16 2.76 11.49 -13.55
N ALA A 17 3.23 11.90 -12.37
CA ALA A 17 4.63 12.19 -12.10
C ALA A 17 5.48 10.92 -11.84
N GLY A 18 4.90 9.73 -11.85
CA GLY A 18 5.59 8.47 -11.56
C GLY A 18 5.99 8.30 -10.09
N GLN A 19 5.46 9.13 -9.19
CA GLN A 19 5.72 9.05 -7.75
C GLN A 19 4.85 7.97 -7.10
N TYR A 20 3.62 7.80 -7.61
CA TYR A 20 2.67 6.75 -7.25
C TYR A 20 2.47 5.80 -8.44
N HIS A 21 2.10 4.55 -8.15
CA HIS A 21 1.79 3.56 -9.17
C HIS A 21 0.39 2.97 -8.93
N TRP A 22 -0.37 2.81 -10.01
CA TRP A 22 -1.71 2.25 -10.03
C TRP A 22 -1.65 0.77 -10.43
N HIS A 23 -2.15 -0.11 -9.55
CA HIS A 23 -2.45 -1.52 -9.84
C HIS A 23 -3.96 -1.76 -9.88
N GLN A 24 -4.44 -2.57 -10.82
CA GLN A 24 -5.86 -2.90 -10.94
C GLN A 24 -6.08 -4.33 -11.43
N ASN A 25 -7.08 -4.97 -10.85
CA ASN A 25 -7.64 -6.24 -11.31
C ASN A 25 -9.13 -6.26 -10.96
N GLY A 26 -10.01 -6.46 -11.95
CA GLY A 26 -11.46 -6.42 -11.73
C GLY A 26 -11.92 -5.14 -11.02
N SER A 27 -12.62 -5.31 -9.90
CA SER A 27 -13.06 -4.23 -9.01
C SER A 27 -11.98 -3.78 -7.99
N GLY A 28 -10.91 -4.57 -7.85
CA GLY A 28 -9.79 -4.33 -6.96
C GLY A 28 -8.83 -3.28 -7.53
N PHE A 29 -8.40 -2.37 -6.66
CA PHE A 29 -7.49 -1.28 -7.00
C PHE A 29 -6.53 -0.98 -5.86
N CYS A 30 -5.25 -0.75 -6.21
CA CYS A 30 -4.23 -0.34 -5.25
C CYS A 30 -3.36 0.80 -5.81
N ILE A 31 -3.17 1.86 -5.02
CA ILE A 31 -2.09 2.83 -5.24
C ILE A 31 -0.93 2.51 -4.33
N THR A 32 0.24 2.28 -4.93
CA THR A 32 1.50 2.10 -4.21
C THR A 32 2.40 3.31 -4.35
N SER A 33 3.24 3.56 -3.33
CA SER A 33 4.37 4.49 -3.40
C SER A 33 5.61 3.87 -2.78
N PHE A 34 6.78 4.47 -3.02
CA PHE A 34 8.03 4.05 -2.39
C PHE A 34 8.52 5.08 -1.38
N SER A 35 9.17 4.59 -0.34
CA SER A 35 9.86 5.41 0.65
C SER A 35 11.13 4.72 1.12
N THR A 36 12.03 5.45 1.75
CA THR A 36 13.25 4.87 2.32
C THR A 36 13.21 5.01 3.83
N ASN A 37 13.41 3.92 4.56
CA ASN A 37 13.48 3.98 6.02
C ASN A 37 14.83 4.55 6.49
N LYS A 38 14.97 4.80 7.80
CA LYS A 38 16.19 5.38 8.40
C LYS A 38 17.46 4.53 8.18
N ARG A 39 17.31 3.26 7.77
CA ARG A 39 18.42 2.34 7.46
C ARG A 39 18.72 2.25 5.96
N GLY A 40 18.14 3.12 5.13
CA GLY A 40 18.36 3.13 3.69
C GLY A 40 17.60 2.05 2.91
N LYS A 41 16.71 1.29 3.55
CA LYS A 41 15.94 0.24 2.86
C LYS A 41 14.71 0.84 2.18
N VAL A 42 14.45 0.44 0.94
CA VAL A 42 13.25 0.82 0.19
C VAL A 42 12.05 0.04 0.72
N ILE A 43 10.97 0.76 1.02
CA ILE A 43 9.71 0.25 1.54
C ILE A 43 8.60 0.70 0.60
N MET A 44 7.85 -0.26 0.08
CA MET A 44 6.65 0.01 -0.68
C MET A 44 5.49 0.25 0.28
N GLN A 45 4.65 1.24 0.00
CA GLN A 45 3.51 1.61 0.83
C GLN A 45 2.21 1.49 0.05
N GLY A 46 1.21 0.81 0.62
CA GLY A 46 -0.15 0.75 0.10
C GLY A 46 -0.89 1.99 0.55
N ARG A 47 -0.99 2.98 -0.32
CA ARG A 47 -1.58 4.30 0.02
C ARG A 47 -3.10 4.21 0.05
N TYR A 48 -3.66 3.54 -0.94
CA TYR A 48 -5.09 3.38 -1.15
C TYR A 48 -5.35 1.97 -1.68
N ILE A 49 -6.29 1.26 -1.06
CA ILE A 49 -6.69 -0.08 -1.46
C ILE A 49 -8.20 -0.15 -1.34
N PHE A 50 -8.86 -0.46 -2.46
CA PHE A 50 -10.32 -0.48 -2.57
C PHE A 50 -10.76 -1.60 -3.51
N GLY A 51 -12.02 -2.00 -3.39
CA GLY A 51 -12.63 -3.05 -4.20
C GLY A 51 -12.97 -4.30 -3.39
N ASP A 52 -13.32 -5.37 -4.10
CA ASP A 52 -13.50 -6.68 -3.49
C ASP A 52 -12.16 -7.27 -3.02
N LEU A 53 -12.20 -8.05 -1.94
CA LEU A 53 -11.00 -8.66 -1.36
C LEU A 53 -10.36 -9.65 -2.34
N GLU A 54 -11.13 -10.50 -3.01
CA GLU A 54 -10.61 -11.52 -3.93
C GLU A 54 -9.84 -10.86 -5.09
N ASP A 55 -10.47 -9.86 -5.71
CA ASP A 55 -9.87 -9.06 -6.79
C ASP A 55 -8.59 -8.35 -6.32
N THR A 56 -8.61 -7.79 -5.10
CA THR A 56 -7.46 -7.12 -4.50
C THR A 56 -6.31 -8.08 -4.25
N MET A 57 -6.60 -9.25 -3.69
CA MET A 57 -5.59 -10.25 -3.38
C MET A 57 -5.03 -10.91 -4.64
N ALA A 58 -5.81 -11.00 -5.72
CA ALA A 58 -5.32 -11.47 -7.02
C ALA A 58 -4.25 -10.57 -7.65
N MET A 59 -4.12 -9.31 -7.23
CA MET A 59 -3.02 -8.43 -7.65
C MET A 59 -1.72 -8.65 -6.86
N SER A 60 -1.73 -9.46 -5.79
CA SER A 60 -0.61 -9.50 -4.83
C SER A 60 0.72 -9.86 -5.49
N ASP A 61 0.73 -10.88 -6.37
CA ASP A 61 1.94 -11.32 -7.04
C ASP A 61 2.51 -10.22 -7.95
N GLN A 62 1.65 -9.56 -8.74
CA GLN A 62 2.06 -8.44 -9.60
C GLN A 62 2.62 -7.26 -8.77
N ILE A 63 1.97 -6.92 -7.66
CA ILE A 63 2.39 -5.84 -6.78
C ILE A 63 3.74 -6.19 -6.12
N ASP A 64 3.92 -7.43 -5.67
CA ASP A 64 5.17 -7.91 -5.08
C ASP A 64 6.33 -7.89 -6.09
N GLU A 65 6.08 -8.34 -7.33
CA GLU A 65 7.05 -8.26 -8.42
C GLU A 65 7.44 -6.81 -8.72
N TRP A 66 6.45 -5.91 -8.79
CA TRP A 66 6.69 -4.49 -8.95
C TRP A 66 7.55 -3.91 -7.83
N GLY A 67 7.24 -4.24 -6.58
CA GLY A 67 8.01 -3.80 -5.42
C GLY A 67 9.45 -4.30 -5.46
N ARG A 68 9.65 -5.58 -5.74
CA ARG A 68 11.00 -6.19 -5.85
C ARG A 68 11.82 -5.58 -6.98
N ALA A 69 11.19 -5.30 -8.14
CA ALA A 69 11.85 -4.65 -9.26
C ALA A 69 12.39 -3.25 -8.92
N HIS A 70 11.78 -2.57 -7.94
CA HIS A 70 12.21 -1.26 -7.43
C HIS A 70 13.08 -1.36 -6.18
N GLY A 71 13.55 -2.56 -5.82
CA GLY A 71 14.41 -2.81 -4.67
C GLY A 71 13.69 -2.72 -3.32
N ALA A 72 12.35 -2.73 -3.29
CA ALA A 72 11.61 -2.77 -2.04
C ALA A 72 11.84 -4.10 -1.34
N VAL A 73 12.10 -4.03 -0.04
CA VAL A 73 12.33 -5.21 0.82
C VAL A 73 11.14 -5.52 1.72
N GLU A 74 10.14 -4.65 1.70
CA GLU A 74 8.95 -4.73 2.54
C GLU A 74 7.80 -3.96 1.87
N PHE A 75 6.58 -4.50 1.99
CA PHE A 75 5.34 -3.84 1.61
C PHE A 75 4.51 -3.60 2.87
N VAL A 76 4.20 -2.34 3.15
CA VAL A 76 3.42 -1.94 4.33
C VAL A 76 2.12 -1.27 3.93
N MET A 77 1.06 -1.56 4.66
CA MET A 77 -0.21 -0.87 4.50
C MET A 77 -0.92 -0.71 5.83
N ASP A 78 -1.79 0.30 5.85
CA ASP A 78 -2.61 0.66 6.98
C ASP A 78 -4.04 0.17 6.71
N GLY A 79 -4.48 -0.86 7.42
CA GLY A 79 -5.75 -1.55 7.15
C GLY A 79 -6.75 -1.54 8.31
N ARG A 80 -7.91 -2.15 8.08
CA ARG A 80 -8.92 -2.38 9.12
C ARG A 80 -8.41 -3.44 10.10
N LEU A 81 -8.67 -3.29 11.40
CA LEU A 81 -8.20 -4.23 12.43
C LEU A 81 -8.58 -5.70 12.13
N GLY A 82 -9.79 -5.94 11.59
CA GLY A 82 -10.24 -7.28 11.22
C GLY A 82 -9.42 -7.96 10.10
N TRP A 83 -8.71 -7.18 9.29
CA TRP A 83 -7.89 -7.71 8.19
C TRP A 83 -6.68 -8.49 8.69
N GLN A 84 -6.18 -8.22 9.90
CA GLN A 84 -5.06 -8.98 10.47
C GLN A 84 -5.32 -10.50 10.48
N ARG A 85 -6.58 -10.91 10.68
CA ARG A 85 -6.97 -12.32 10.68
C ARG A 85 -6.95 -12.94 9.29
N ILE A 86 -7.40 -12.18 8.29
CA ILE A 86 -7.55 -12.64 6.90
C ILE A 86 -6.19 -12.61 6.19
N LEU A 87 -5.49 -11.47 6.28
CA LEU A 87 -4.25 -11.21 5.55
C LEU A 87 -3.07 -12.07 6.02
N LYS A 88 -3.14 -12.63 7.23
CA LYS A 88 -2.18 -13.64 7.69
C LYS A 88 -2.12 -14.84 6.73
N ASN A 89 -3.23 -15.20 6.10
CA ASN A 89 -3.28 -16.28 5.10
C ASN A 89 -2.56 -15.92 3.79
N TYR A 90 -2.24 -14.65 3.59
CA TYR A 90 -1.56 -14.10 2.43
C TYR A 90 -0.15 -13.56 2.78
N GLY A 91 0.45 -14.05 3.87
CA GLY A 91 1.82 -13.71 4.24
C GLY A 91 2.01 -12.37 4.96
N TRP A 92 0.92 -11.62 5.22
CA TRP A 92 1.02 -10.36 5.96
C TRP A 92 1.21 -10.59 7.46
N SER A 93 2.00 -9.72 8.08
CA SER A 93 2.15 -9.60 9.52
C SER A 93 1.84 -8.18 9.98
N THR A 94 1.21 -8.04 11.16
CA THR A 94 0.99 -6.73 11.77
C THR A 94 2.31 -6.12 12.23
N VAL A 95 2.63 -4.90 11.74
CA VAL A 95 3.88 -4.19 12.07
C VAL A 95 3.67 -2.94 12.95
N GLY A 96 2.42 -2.56 13.24
CA GLY A 96 2.11 -1.40 14.07
C GLY A 96 0.62 -1.19 14.31
N VAL A 97 0.28 -0.17 15.11
CA VAL A 97 -1.10 0.26 15.38
C VAL A 97 -1.19 1.75 15.03
N ILE A 98 -2.28 2.14 14.37
CA ILE A 98 -2.56 3.51 13.99
C ILE A 98 -3.58 4.07 14.98
N MET A 99 -3.29 5.25 15.50
CA MET A 99 -4.13 5.95 16.47
C MET A 99 -4.46 7.34 15.90
N SER A 100 -5.71 7.78 16.04
CA SER A 100 -6.13 9.14 15.73
C SER A 100 -6.85 9.76 16.93
N LYS A 101 -6.83 11.09 16.99
CA LYS A 101 -7.60 11.88 17.96
C LYS A 101 -8.07 13.14 17.23
N GLU A 102 -9.32 13.51 17.42
CA GLU A 102 -9.85 14.79 17.00
C GLU A 102 -9.28 15.91 17.89
N LEU A 103 -8.88 17.03 17.29
CA LEU A 103 -8.30 18.17 18.00
C LEU A 103 -9.35 19.24 18.25
#